data_AF-A0A2S3QI44-F1
#
_entry.id   AF-A0A2S3QI44-F1
#
_cell.length_a   1.000
_cell.length_b   1.000
_cell.length_c   1.000
_cell.angle_alpha   90.00
_cell.angle_beta   90.00
_cell.angle_gamma   90.00
#
_symmetry.space_group_name_H-M   'P 1'
#
loop_
_entity.id
_entity.type
_entity.pdbx_description
1 polymer ?
#
loop_
_entity_poly.entity_id
_entity_poly.type
_entity_poly.pdbx_seq_one_letter_code
_entity_poly.pdbx_strand_id
1 'polypeptide(L)' 'MAIQVGDHVTDPRQPTGRRNGRVIRIRRNPACLMRAVVVKWDDTGTEEELEEIEFGPLED' A
#
# COMPACT_ATOMS: atom_id res chain seq x y z
N MET A 1 -12.35 3.95 -3.56
CA MET A 1 -12.56 3.05 -2.37
C MET A 1 -11.33 3.14 -1.46
N ALA A 2 -11.39 2.74 -0.19
CA ALA A 2 -10.19 2.78 0.68
C ALA A 2 -9.45 1.43 0.64
N ILE A 3 -8.12 1.43 0.59
CA ILE A 3 -7.29 0.21 0.50
C ILE A 3 -7.65 -0.78 1.62
N GLN A 4 -7.80 -2.07 1.26
CA GLN A 4 -8.10 -3.18 2.16
C GLN A 4 -6.98 -4.23 2.16
N VAL A 5 -6.98 -5.08 3.19
CA VAL A 5 -6.11 -6.26 3.21
C VAL A 5 -6.54 -7.21 2.09
N GLY A 6 -5.57 -7.63 1.27
CA GLY A 6 -5.78 -8.49 0.12
C GLY A 6 -5.82 -7.76 -1.21
N ASP A 7 -5.94 -6.42 -1.22
CA ASP A 7 -5.85 -5.61 -2.44
C ASP A 7 -4.48 -5.73 -3.11
N HIS A 8 -4.48 -5.69 -4.44
CA HIS A 8 -3.27 -5.47 -5.22
C HIS A 8 -3.07 -3.98 -5.43
N VAL A 9 -1.85 -3.54 -5.20
CA VAL A 9 -1.43 -2.15 -5.33
C VAL A 9 -0.13 -2.08 -6.10
N THR A 10 0.09 -0.94 -6.74
CA THR A 10 1.34 -0.62 -7.42
C THR A 10 2.11 0.41 -6.58
N ASP A 11 3.43 0.28 -6.49
CA ASP A 11 4.28 1.17 -5.69
C ASP A 11 4.14 2.62 -6.20
N PRO A 12 3.55 3.54 -5.41
CA PRO A 12 3.31 4.91 -5.85
C PRO A 12 4.61 5.70 -6.05
N ARG A 13 5.72 5.22 -5.50
CA ARG A 13 7.06 5.83 -5.67
C ARG A 13 7.71 5.42 -6.99
N GLN A 14 7.13 4.45 -7.70
CA GLN A 14 7.61 3.99 -9.01
C GLN A 14 6.59 4.31 -10.11
N PRO A 15 6.71 5.48 -10.77
CA PRO A 15 5.77 5.92 -11.81
C PRO A 15 5.77 5.04 -13.07
N THR A 16 6.74 4.12 -13.19
CA THR A 16 6.77 3.12 -14.26
C THR A 16 5.70 2.04 -14.09
N GLY A 17 5.06 1.95 -12.93
CA GLY A 17 3.99 1.00 -12.63
C GLY A 17 4.45 -0.47 -12.57
N ARG A 18 5.77 -0.72 -12.50
CA ARG A 18 6.33 -2.07 -12.62
C ARG A 18 6.38 -2.84 -11.32
N ARG A 19 6.29 -2.16 -10.17
CA ARG A 19 6.38 -2.81 -8.87
C ARG A 19 4.99 -2.99 -8.29
N ASN A 20 4.47 -4.19 -8.45
CA ASN A 20 3.20 -4.61 -7.89
C ASN A 20 3.42 -5.36 -6.57
N GLY A 21 2.43 -5.27 -5.71
CA GLY A 21 2.41 -5.99 -4.46
C GLY A 21 1.01 -6.14 -3.91
N ARG A 22 0.93 -6.89 -2.81
CA ARG A 22 -0.33 -7.17 -2.13
C ARG A 22 -0.34 -6.62 -0.73
N VAL A 23 -1.43 -5.97 -0.35
CA VAL A 23 -1.62 -5.49 1.02
C VAL A 23 -1.85 -6.67 1.94
N ILE A 24 -0.90 -6.92 2.84
CA ILE A 24 -0.98 -8.02 3.79
C ILE A 24 -1.50 -7.58 5.16
N ARG A 25 -1.41 -6.28 5.48
CA ARG A 25 -1.85 -5.73 6.77
C ARG A 25 -2.13 -4.25 6.66
N ILE A 26 -3.03 -3.74 7.50
CA ILE A 26 -3.27 -2.31 7.67
C ILE A 26 -3.05 -1.96 9.13
N ARG A 27 -2.29 -0.89 9.37
CA ARG A 27 -2.08 -0.30 10.69
C ARG A 27 -2.72 1.08 10.74
N ARG A 28 -3.21 1.45 11.91
CA ARG A 28 -3.59 2.83 12.22
C ARG A 28 -2.59 3.37 13.21
N ASN A 29 -1.98 4.50 12.87
CA ASN A 29 -1.17 5.22 13.85
C ASN A 29 -2.13 5.95 14.81
N PRO A 30 -2.16 5.59 16.11
CA PRO A 30 -3.06 6.21 17.07
C PRO A 30 -2.76 7.71 17.30
N ALA A 31 -1.57 8.20 16.93
CA ALA A 31 -1.18 9.60 17.11
C ALA A 31 -1.72 10.52 16.00
N CYS A 32 -1.81 10.05 14.75
CA CYS A 32 -2.13 10.90 13.59
C CYS A 32 -3.41 10.48 12.84
N LEU A 33 -4.11 9.43 13.28
CA LEU A 33 -5.28 8.83 12.61
C LEU A 33 -5.01 8.31 11.17
N MET A 34 -3.79 8.52 10.65
CA MET A 34 -3.36 8.06 9.34
C MET A 34 -3.29 6.53 9.30
N ARG A 35 -3.76 5.99 8.18
CA ARG A 35 -3.70 4.57 7.87
C ARG A 35 -2.39 4.30 7.14
N ALA A 36 -1.64 3.34 7.65
CA ALA A 36 -0.49 2.76 6.98
C ALA A 36 -0.86 1.37 6.48
N VAL A 37 -0.39 1.02 5.30
CA VAL A 37 -0.59 -0.28 4.67
C VAL A 37 0.76 -0.99 4.61
N VAL A 38 0.77 -2.26 4.98
CA VAL A 38 1.94 -3.13 4.83
C VAL A 38 1.74 -3.92 3.55
N VAL A 39 2.61 -3.70 2.59
CA VAL A 39 2.58 -4.32 1.27
C VAL A 39 3.70 -5.34 1.17
N LYS A 40 3.37 -6.54 0.70
CA LYS A 40 4.35 -7.52 0.27
C LYS A 40 4.54 -7.40 -1.23
N TRP A 41 5.73 -7.03 -1.67
CA TRP A 41 6.04 -6.86 -3.09
C TRP A 41 6.27 -8.19 -3.79
N ASP A 42 5.74 -8.35 -5.00
CA ASP A 42 5.82 -9.61 -5.74
C ASP A 42 7.23 -9.90 -6.27
N ASP A 43 7.98 -8.85 -6.64
CA ASP A 43 9.33 -8.98 -7.22
C ASP A 43 10.38 -9.44 -6.19
N THR A 44 10.40 -8.79 -5.02
CA THR A 44 11.40 -9.02 -3.98
C THR A 44 10.90 -9.89 -2.83
N GLY A 45 9.59 -10.07 -2.70
CA GLY A 45 8.96 -10.71 -1.54
C GLY A 45 9.06 -9.91 -0.24
N THR A 46 9.61 -8.69 -0.29
CA THR A 46 9.85 -7.85 0.88
C THR A 46 8.57 -7.19 1.35
N GLU A 47 8.47 -7.00 2.67
CA GLU A 47 7.37 -6.30 3.31
C GLU A 47 7.80 -4.86 3.59
N GLU A 48 7.01 -3.90 3.12
CA GLU A 48 7.22 -2.48 3.40
C GLU A 48 5.94 -1.84 3.93
N GLU A 49 6.09 -0.93 4.89
CA GLU A 49 5.01 -0.09 5.39
C GLU A 49 5.00 1.24 4.64
N LEU A 50 3.84 1.60 4.10
CA LEU A 50 3.59 2.82 3.33
C LEU A 50 2.34 3.52 3.85
N GLU A 51 2.26 4.83 3.70
CA GLU A 51 1.06 5.57 4.09
C GLU A 51 -0.02 5.39 3.02
N GLU A 52 -1.27 5.14 3.43
CA GLU A 52 -2.39 4.94 2.50
C GLU A 52 -2.58 6.14 1.56
N ILE A 53 -2.23 7.33 2.02
CA ILE A 53 -2.32 8.57 1.25
C ILE A 53 -1.36 8.62 0.06
N GLU A 54 -0.23 7.89 0.11
CA GLU A 54 0.76 7.86 -0.98
C GLU A 54 0.21 7.18 -2.24
N PHE A 55 -0.71 6.22 -2.08
CA PHE A 55 -1.31 5.48 -3.19
C PHE A 55 -2.33 6.31 -3.98
N GLY A 56 -2.71 7.49 -3.50
CA GLY A 56 -3.74 8.30 -4.11
C GLY A 56 -5.14 7.66 -4.02
N PRO A 57 -6.15 8.29 -4.65
CA PRO A 57 -7.47 7.67 -4.74
C PRO A 57 -7.37 6.41 -5.60
N LEU A 58 -7.75 5.25 -5.05
CA LEU A 58 -8.04 4.08 -5.87
C LEU A 58 -9.23 4.42 -6.77
N GLU A 59 -8.99 4.63 -8.07
CA GLU A 59 -10.03 4.73 -9.08
C GLU A 59 -10.81 3.40 -9.14
N ASP A 60 -12.13 3.52 -9.31
CA ASP A 60 -13.15 2.45 -9.22
C ASP A 60 -13.06 1.44 -10.37
#